data_AF-A0A1G8M183-F1
#
_entry.id   AF-A0A1G8M183-F1
#
_cell.length_a   1.000
_cell.length_b   1.000
_cell.length_c   1.000
_cell.angle_alpha   90.00
_cell.angle_beta   90.00
_cell.angle_gamma   90.00
#
_symmetry.space_group_name_H-M   'P 1'
#
loop_
_entity.id
_entity.type
_entity.pdbx_description
1 polymer ?
#
loop_
_entity_poly.entity_id
_entity_poly.type
_entity_poly.pdbx_seq_one_letter_code
_entity_poly.pdbx_strand_id
1 'polypeptide(L)'
;MVLFYQNVLSWVEMLRDALVLTHSLKFETINCEADNVIFDNLTEKDNTQFWLHFCNAKQGIYVDRLSLPLHFRRLGIGTICINWLKDFVSELGFKYIILGSVVEAREFWTKMGFTLLSTKELDGFPGYQGRYTR
;
A
#
# COMPACT_ATOMS: atom_id res chain seq x y z
N MET A 1 20.00 -10.50 -1.51
CA MET A 1 19.48 -9.17 -1.17
C MET A 1 19.21 -8.32 -2.41
N VAL A 2 20.17 -8.17 -3.33
CA VAL A 2 20.02 -7.40 -4.59
C VAL A 2 18.83 -7.87 -5.45
N LEU A 3 18.66 -9.17 -5.64
CA LEU A 3 17.57 -9.74 -6.45
C LEU A 3 16.17 -9.45 -5.90
N PHE A 4 16.02 -9.39 -4.58
CA PHE A 4 14.73 -9.06 -3.95
C PHE A 4 14.34 -7.61 -4.30
N TYR A 5 15.28 -6.67 -4.22
CA TYR A 5 15.01 -5.26 -4.53
C TYR A 5 14.74 -5.02 -6.00
N GLN A 6 15.46 -5.71 -6.88
CA GLN A 6 15.16 -5.66 -8.32
C GLN A 6 13.74 -6.14 -8.59
N ASN A 7 13.32 -7.24 -7.94
CA ASN A 7 11.95 -7.73 -8.08
C ASN A 7 10.92 -6.71 -7.55
N VAL A 8 11.13 -6.15 -6.35
CA VAL A 8 10.25 -5.11 -5.79
C VAL A 8 10.16 -3.90 -6.71
N LEU A 9 11.28 -3.42 -7.25
CA LEU A 9 11.31 -2.30 -8.18
C LEU A 9 10.51 -2.59 -9.45
N SER A 10 10.64 -3.79 -10.03
CA SER A 10 9.86 -4.17 -11.21
C SER A 10 8.35 -4.20 -10.91
N TRP A 11 7.94 -4.71 -9.75
CA TRP A 11 6.54 -4.65 -9.32
C TRP A 11 6.01 -3.24 -9.22
N VAL A 12 6.82 -2.37 -8.64
CA VAL A 12 6.55 -0.95 -8.50
C VAL A 12 6.38 -0.25 -9.85
N GLU A 13 7.26 -0.55 -10.80
CA GLU A 13 7.18 -0.04 -12.17
C GLU A 13 5.87 -0.49 -12.84
N MET A 14 5.49 -1.75 -12.67
CA MET A 14 4.21 -2.26 -13.19
C MET A 14 2.99 -1.50 -12.65
N LEU A 15 2.97 -1.15 -11.35
CA LEU A 15 1.88 -0.34 -10.79
C LEU A 15 1.86 1.06 -11.41
N ARG A 16 3.03 1.69 -11.54
CA ARG A 16 3.14 3.04 -12.12
C ARG A 16 2.62 3.03 -13.55
N ASP A 17 3.05 2.07 -14.37
CA ASP A 17 2.60 1.94 -15.74
C ASP A 17 1.08 1.72 -15.82
N ALA A 18 0.53 0.87 -14.96
CA ALA A 18 -0.91 0.66 -14.89
C ALA A 18 -1.67 1.96 -14.58
N LEU A 19 -1.19 2.75 -13.63
CA LEU A 19 -1.82 4.03 -13.22
C LEU A 19 -1.68 5.12 -14.30
N VAL A 20 -0.54 5.17 -14.99
CA VAL A 20 -0.34 6.06 -16.14
C VAL A 20 -1.28 5.69 -17.27
N LEU A 21 -1.34 4.42 -17.66
CA LEU A 21 -2.13 3.95 -18.80
C LEU A 21 -3.64 4.10 -18.58
N THR A 22 -4.12 3.86 -17.36
CA THR A 22 -5.56 3.84 -17.07
C THR A 22 -6.11 5.20 -16.64
N HIS A 23 -5.30 6.04 -16.00
CA HIS A 23 -5.77 7.28 -15.36
C HIS A 23 -4.88 8.50 -15.65
N SER A 24 -3.84 8.37 -16.48
CA SER A 24 -2.87 9.44 -16.78
C SER A 24 -2.18 10.02 -15.53
N LEU A 25 -2.12 9.24 -14.44
CA LEU A 25 -1.46 9.64 -13.20
C LEU A 25 0.05 9.39 -13.29
N LYS A 26 0.85 10.42 -13.06
CA LYS A 26 2.31 10.33 -13.15
C LYS A 26 2.93 10.19 -11.77
N PHE A 27 2.97 8.95 -11.28
CA PHE A 27 3.68 8.64 -10.05
C PHE A 27 5.19 8.59 -10.29
N GLU A 28 5.94 9.15 -9.36
CA GLU A 28 7.38 9.01 -9.26
C GLU A 28 7.75 8.20 -8.03
N THR A 29 8.77 7.35 -8.17
CA THR A 29 9.37 6.62 -7.05
C THR A 29 10.20 7.59 -6.24
N ILE A 30 9.72 7.96 -5.05
CA ILE A 30 10.48 8.77 -4.10
C ILE A 30 11.51 7.88 -3.40
N ASN A 31 11.07 6.70 -2.96
CA ASN A 31 11.94 5.75 -2.30
C ASN A 31 11.54 4.31 -2.65
N CYS A 32 12.53 3.46 -2.88
CA CYS A 32 12.36 2.01 -3.01
C CYS A 32 13.59 1.35 -2.40
N GLU A 33 13.63 1.37 -1.07
CA GLU A 33 14.78 0.99 -0.26
C GLU A 33 14.56 -0.37 0.43
N ALA A 34 15.48 -0.71 1.33
CA ALA A 34 15.51 -2.00 2.01
C ALA A 34 14.19 -2.38 2.69
N ASP A 35 13.53 -1.37 3.25
CA ASP A 35 12.47 -1.54 4.24
C ASP A 35 11.18 -0.82 3.86
N ASN A 36 11.20 0.13 2.91
CA ASN A 36 10.00 0.86 2.52
C ASN A 36 9.98 1.21 1.03
N VAL A 37 8.76 1.49 0.57
CA VAL A 37 8.45 1.86 -0.79
C VAL A 37 7.50 3.05 -0.76
N ILE A 38 7.86 4.13 -1.45
CA ILE A 38 7.12 5.40 -1.48
C ILE A 38 6.98 5.88 -2.93
N PHE A 39 5.74 6.09 -3.35
CA PHE A 39 5.36 6.79 -4.58
C PHE A 39 4.53 8.01 -4.26
N ASP A 40 4.73 9.04 -5.07
CA ASP A 40 3.89 10.24 -5.03
C ASP A 40 3.59 10.70 -6.45
N ASN A 41 2.44 11.34 -6.64
CA ASN A 41 2.12 11.98 -7.90
C ASN A 41 2.53 13.45 -7.83
N LEU A 42 3.69 13.77 -8.41
CA LEU A 42 4.25 15.12 -8.36
C LEU A 42 3.45 16.15 -9.18
N THR A 43 2.49 15.72 -10.01
CA THR A 43 1.63 16.64 -10.76
C THR A 43 0.49 17.19 -9.93
N GLU A 44 0.17 16.55 -8.80
CA GLU A 44 -0.92 16.94 -7.93
C GLU A 44 -0.40 17.71 -6.72
N LYS A 45 -0.99 18.88 -6.45
CA LYS A 45 -0.72 19.61 -5.20
C LYS A 45 -1.32 18.91 -3.98
N ASP A 46 -2.30 18.03 -4.20
CA ASP A 46 -3.01 17.32 -3.14
C ASP A 46 -2.45 15.90 -2.98
N ASN A 47 -1.96 15.63 -1.76
CA ASN A 47 -1.43 14.39 -1.18
C ASN A 47 -1.85 13.09 -1.89
N THR A 48 -1.19 12.75 -3.00
CA THR A 48 -1.41 11.51 -3.74
C THR A 48 -0.28 10.53 -3.45
N GLN A 49 -0.21 10.09 -2.20
CA GLN A 49 0.87 9.26 -1.72
C GLN A 49 0.47 7.80 -1.56
N PHE A 50 1.34 6.92 -2.04
CA PHE A 50 1.34 5.49 -1.77
C PHE A 50 2.62 5.15 -1.00
N TRP A 51 2.50 4.75 0.25
CA TRP A 51 3.62 4.40 1.12
C TRP A 51 3.34 3.10 1.86
N LEU A 52 4.27 2.16 1.74
CA LEU A 52 4.32 0.95 2.54
C LEU A 52 5.72 0.68 3.12
N HIS A 53 5.76 -0.15 4.16
CA HIS A 53 6.99 -0.75 4.66
C HIS A 53 6.85 -2.25 4.90
N PHE A 54 7.97 -2.97 4.77
CA PHE A 54 8.04 -4.37 5.10
C PHE A 54 8.16 -4.54 6.62
N CYS A 55 7.37 -5.44 7.20
CA CYS A 55 7.34 -5.65 8.64
C CYS A 55 7.56 -7.13 9.00
N ASN A 56 7.83 -7.39 10.28
CA ASN A 56 8.01 -8.73 10.85
C ASN A 56 9.02 -9.60 10.05
N ALA A 57 10.25 -9.11 9.92
CA ALA A 57 11.31 -9.77 9.14
C ALA A 57 10.87 -10.13 7.70
N LYS A 58 10.17 -9.19 7.03
CA LYS A 58 9.64 -9.35 5.67
C LYS A 58 8.64 -10.49 5.53
N GLN A 59 7.83 -10.74 6.57
CA GLN A 59 6.69 -11.66 6.48
C GLN A 59 5.37 -10.95 6.17
N GLY A 60 5.32 -9.62 6.24
CA GLY A 60 4.16 -8.87 5.82
C GLY A 60 4.48 -7.44 5.43
N ILE A 61 3.44 -6.73 5.02
CA ILE A 61 3.50 -5.33 4.60
C ILE A 61 2.56 -4.51 5.45
N TYR A 62 3.04 -3.35 5.89
CA TYR A 62 2.22 -2.31 6.47
C TYR A 62 2.03 -1.18 5.44
N VAL A 63 0.79 -0.81 5.15
CA VAL A 63 0.48 0.36 4.30
C VAL A 63 0.35 1.58 5.19
N ASP A 64 1.41 2.39 5.25
CA ASP A 64 1.43 3.62 6.04
C ASP A 64 0.49 4.68 5.46
N ARG A 65 0.41 4.73 4.14
CA ARG A 65 -0.48 5.67 3.46
C ARG A 65 -0.94 5.15 2.10
N LEU A 66 -2.24 5.19 1.89
CA LEU A 66 -2.86 5.17 0.57
C LEU A 66 -3.84 6.34 0.50
N SER A 67 -3.39 7.47 -0.03
CA SER A 67 -4.19 8.69 -0.12
C SER A 67 -4.41 9.07 -1.57
N LEU A 68 -5.66 9.37 -1.90
CA LEU A 68 -6.08 9.89 -3.20
C LEU A 68 -6.91 11.18 -2.99
N PRO A 69 -6.64 12.24 -3.76
CA PRO A 69 -7.49 13.41 -3.87
C PRO A 69 -8.95 13.05 -4.11
N LEU A 70 -9.86 13.89 -3.62
CA LEU A 70 -11.31 13.66 -3.73
C LEU A 70 -11.75 13.42 -5.17
N HIS A 71 -11.18 14.15 -6.13
CA HIS A 71 -11.53 14.05 -7.55
C HIS A 71 -11.05 12.75 -8.21
N PHE A 72 -10.12 12.00 -7.59
CA PHE A 72 -9.71 10.67 -8.05
C PHE A 72 -10.46 9.52 -7.37
N ARG A 73 -11.33 9.82 -6.40
CA ARG A 73 -12.13 8.78 -5.75
C ARG A 73 -13.20 8.26 -6.71
N ARG A 74 -13.59 6.99 -6.51
CA ARG A 74 -14.59 6.28 -7.33
C ARG A 74 -14.21 6.05 -8.79
N LEU A 75 -12.98 6.37 -9.20
CA LEU A 75 -12.44 6.02 -10.52
C LEU A 75 -11.84 4.60 -10.57
N GLY A 76 -11.81 3.88 -9.44
CA GLY A 76 -11.24 2.52 -9.37
C GLY A 76 -9.73 2.48 -9.09
N ILE A 77 -9.05 3.62 -9.01
CA ILE A 77 -7.61 3.72 -8.69
C ILE A 77 -7.26 2.97 -7.39
N GLY A 78 -8.01 3.19 -6.31
CA GLY A 78 -7.78 2.48 -5.05
C GLY A 78 -7.91 0.96 -5.20
N THR A 79 -8.84 0.47 -6.01
CA THR A 79 -8.99 -0.97 -6.29
C THR A 79 -7.79 -1.51 -7.06
N ILE A 80 -7.28 -0.78 -8.06
CA ILE A 80 -6.06 -1.16 -8.79
C ILE A 80 -4.88 -1.28 -7.82
N CYS A 81 -4.66 -0.25 -6.99
CA CYS A 81 -3.60 -0.22 -6.00
C CYS A 81 -3.64 -1.42 -5.04
N ILE A 82 -4.82 -1.79 -4.56
CA ILE A 82 -4.97 -2.87 -3.58
C ILE A 82 -4.95 -4.26 -4.21
N ASN A 83 -5.45 -4.43 -5.44
CA ASN A 83 -5.28 -5.69 -6.16
C ASN A 83 -3.80 -5.93 -6.47
N TRP A 84 -3.11 -4.90 -6.98
CA TRP A 84 -1.66 -4.97 -7.17
C TRP A 84 -0.93 -5.36 -5.87
N LEU A 85 -1.31 -4.78 -4.73
CA LEU A 85 -0.68 -5.07 -3.46
C LEU A 85 -0.89 -6.53 -3.03
N LYS A 86 -2.08 -7.10 -3.29
CA LYS A 86 -2.37 -8.51 -2.99
C LYS A 86 -1.55 -9.44 -3.87
N ASP A 87 -1.46 -9.13 -5.16
CA ASP A 87 -0.67 -9.93 -6.12
C ASP A 87 0.82 -9.87 -5.75
N PHE A 88 1.32 -8.67 -5.43
CA PHE A 88 2.67 -8.43 -4.94
C PHE A 88 2.99 -9.24 -3.67
N VAL A 89 2.07 -9.23 -2.70
CA VAL A 89 2.20 -9.98 -1.45
C VAL A 89 2.21 -11.48 -1.68
N SER A 90 1.31 -11.97 -2.54
CA SER A 90 1.22 -13.38 -2.89
C SER A 90 2.48 -13.88 -3.59
N GLU A 91 2.97 -13.14 -4.60
CA GLU A 91 4.13 -13.54 -5.39
C GLU A 91 5.42 -13.59 -4.55
N LEU A 92 5.59 -12.63 -3.63
CA LEU A 92 6.78 -12.56 -2.78
C LEU A 92 6.67 -13.42 -1.51
N GLY A 93 5.58 -14.18 -1.35
CA GLY A 93 5.38 -15.08 -0.21
C GLY A 93 5.13 -14.37 1.12
N PHE A 94 4.69 -13.11 1.08
CA PHE A 94 4.24 -12.39 2.26
C PHE A 94 2.92 -12.98 2.76
N LYS A 95 2.72 -12.98 4.08
CA LYS A 95 1.60 -13.65 4.75
C LYS A 95 0.39 -12.74 4.96
N TYR A 96 0.61 -11.42 5.02
CA TYR A 96 -0.44 -10.47 5.35
C TYR A 96 -0.13 -9.05 4.87
N ILE A 97 -1.21 -8.28 4.75
CA ILE A 97 -1.20 -6.83 4.60
C ILE A 97 -1.94 -6.25 5.81
N ILE A 98 -1.36 -5.25 6.46
CA ILE A 98 -1.98 -4.50 7.55
C ILE A 98 -1.96 -3.00 7.24
N LEU A 99 -2.96 -2.28 7.71
CA LEU A 99 -3.08 -0.83 7.52
C LEU A 99 -3.92 -0.21 8.63
N GLY A 100 -3.67 1.08 8.89
CA GLY A 100 -4.60 1.92 9.64
C GLY A 100 -5.68 2.48 8.71
N SER A 101 -6.94 2.49 9.17
CA SER A 101 -8.04 3.08 8.40
C SER A 101 -8.78 4.16 9.19
N VAL A 102 -9.01 5.29 8.53
CA VAL A 102 -10.05 6.25 8.92
C VAL A 102 -11.44 5.64 8.73
N VAL A 103 -12.45 6.17 9.42
CA VAL A 103 -13.81 5.59 9.44
C VAL A 103 -14.42 5.56 8.03
N GLU A 104 -14.19 6.62 7.26
CA GLU A 104 -14.74 6.86 5.93
C GLU A 104 -14.22 5.87 4.88
N ALA A 105 -13.07 5.24 5.13
CA ALA A 105 -12.45 4.28 4.22
C ALA A 105 -12.80 2.83 4.56
N ARG A 106 -13.46 2.56 5.70
CA ARG A 106 -13.72 1.18 6.19
C ARG A 106 -14.50 0.34 5.19
N GLU A 107 -15.56 0.89 4.61
CA GLU A 107 -16.38 0.17 3.62
C GLU A 107 -15.56 -0.24 2.39
N PHE A 108 -14.66 0.63 1.94
CA PHE A 108 -13.74 0.31 0.86
C PHE A 108 -12.83 -0.86 1.24
N TRP A 109 -12.22 -0.84 2.43
CA TRP A 109 -11.36 -1.92 2.89
C TRP A 109 -12.10 -3.25 3.03
N THR A 110 -13.30 -3.24 3.61
CA THR A 110 -14.15 -4.43 3.71
C THR A 110 -14.51 -4.97 2.34
N LYS A 111 -14.87 -4.11 1.37
CA LYS A 111 -15.09 -4.53 -0.02
C LYS A 111 -13.83 -5.13 -0.65
N MET A 112 -12.66 -4.63 -0.29
CA MET A 112 -11.38 -5.20 -0.70
C MET A 112 -10.99 -6.45 0.12
N GLY A 113 -11.87 -6.99 0.97
CA GLY A 113 -11.63 -8.23 1.70
C GLY A 113 -10.72 -8.10 2.93
N PHE A 114 -10.51 -6.88 3.43
CA PHE A 114 -9.84 -6.67 4.71
C PHE A 114 -10.82 -6.87 5.86
N THR A 115 -10.31 -7.46 6.93
CA THR A 115 -11.05 -7.67 8.18
C THR A 115 -10.56 -6.67 9.22
N LEU A 116 -11.50 -6.02 9.92
CA LEU A 116 -11.18 -5.18 11.07
C LEU A 116 -10.72 -6.07 12.23
N LEU A 117 -9.54 -5.78 12.75
CA LEU A 117 -9.03 -6.43 13.96
C LEU A 117 -9.61 -5.74 15.20
N SER A 118 -10.00 -6.55 16.20
CA SER A 118 -10.25 -6.06 17.55
C SER A 118 -8.96 -5.56 18.20
N THR A 119 -9.07 -4.76 19.27
CA THR A 119 -7.91 -4.29 20.04
C THR A 119 -7.02 -5.46 20.49
N LYS A 120 -7.63 -6.54 20.98
CA LYS A 120 -6.90 -7.73 21.43
C LYS A 120 -6.16 -8.45 20.29
N GLU A 121 -6.77 -8.53 19.11
CA GLU A 121 -6.11 -9.13 17.94
C GLU A 121 -4.97 -8.25 17.43
N LEU A 122 -5.15 -6.93 17.44
CA LEU A 122 -4.14 -5.96 17.03
C LEU A 122 -2.90 -6.02 17.93
N ASP A 123 -3.09 -6.08 19.25
CA ASP A 123 -1.99 -6.17 20.23
C ASP A 123 -1.12 -7.42 20.02
N GLY A 124 -1.70 -8.50 19.51
CA GLY A 124 -0.99 -9.74 19.19
C GLY A 124 -0.57 -9.87 17.72
N PHE A 125 -0.87 -8.89 16.86
CA PHE A 125 -0.70 -9.05 15.42
C PHE A 125 0.78 -8.91 15.00
N PRO A 126 1.35 -9.86 14.24
CA PRO A 126 2.72 -9.75 13.76
C PRO A 126 2.87 -8.48 12.91
N GLY A 127 3.85 -7.63 13.23
CA GLY A 127 4.07 -6.37 12.51
C GLY A 127 3.30 -5.17 13.06
N TYR A 128 2.41 -5.35 14.05
CA TYR A 128 1.89 -4.21 14.82
C TYR A 128 3.00 -3.66 15.73
N GLN A 129 3.47 -2.44 15.44
CA GLN A 129 4.57 -1.80 16.20
C GLN A 129 4.08 -0.83 17.28
N GLY A 130 2.79 -0.87 17.67
CA GLY A 130 2.22 0.06 18.64
C GLY A 130 2.22 1.54 18.21
N ARG A 131 2.63 1.84 16.98
CA ARG A 131 2.87 3.21 16.48
C ARG A 131 1.61 4.05 16.25
N TYR A 132 0.42 3.49 16.37
CA TYR A 132 -0.80 4.11 15.86
C TYR A 132 -1.97 4.14 16.85
N THR A 133 -1.66 4.20 18.16
CA THR A 133 -2.58 4.68 19.20
C THR A 133 -2.55 6.22 19.21
N ARG A 134 -3.35 6.86 18.36
CA ARG A 134 -3.70 8.27 18.50
C ARG A 134 -5.17 8.48 18.15
#